data_AF-K1QNC3-F1
#
_entry.id   AF-K1QNC3-F1
#
_cell.length_a   1.000
_cell.length_b   1.000
_cell.length_c   1.000
_cell.angle_alpha   90.00
_cell.angle_beta   90.00
_cell.angle_gamma   90.00
#
_symmetry.space_group_name_H-M   'P 1'
#
loop_
_entity.id
_entity.type
_entity.pdbx_description
1 polymer ?
#
loop_
_entity_poly.entity_id
_entity_poly.type
_entity_poly.pdbx_seq_one_letter_code
_entity_poly.pdbx_strand_id
1 'polypeptide(L)' 'MLYSIERDSGNTKKLDGFKFPVYSTPFCPRDDSEWNNRSSVLRCNKTNGYTCLPNEELTELLEFCYTAPFIWIEEGCET' A
#
# COMPACT_ATOMS: atom_id res chain seq x y z
N MET A 1 -6.03 23.18 15.14
CA MET A 1 -7.21 22.48 14.60
C MET A 1 -6.75 21.10 14.16
N LEU A 2 -7.11 20.08 14.94
CA LEU A 2 -6.89 18.67 14.66
C LEU A 2 -7.80 18.27 13.49
N TYR A 3 -7.25 17.86 12.35
CA TYR A 3 -8.02 17.11 11.37
C TYR A 3 -7.84 15.62 11.65
N SER A 4 -8.57 15.14 12.66
CA SER A 4 -8.86 13.73 12.84
C SER A 4 -9.72 13.26 11.67
N ILE A 5 -9.17 12.38 10.82
CA ILE A 5 -9.97 11.55 9.91
C ILE A 5 -9.69 10.11 10.30
N GLU A 6 -10.30 9.68 11.40
CA GLU A 6 -10.74 8.29 11.53
C GLU A 6 -12.09 8.21 10.82
N ARG A 7 -12.15 7.56 9.66
CA ARG A 7 -13.41 7.08 9.09
C ARG A 7 -13.16 5.84 8.24
N ASP A 8 -13.28 4.71 8.93
CA ASP A 8 -13.33 3.33 8.43
C ASP A 8 -14.51 3.12 7.48
N SER A 9 -14.29 2.40 6.38
CA SER A 9 -15.28 1.50 5.81
C SER A 9 -14.55 0.43 5.01
N GLY A 10 -13.82 -0.42 5.74
CA GLY A 10 -13.05 -1.52 5.17
C GLY A 10 -11.93 -1.98 6.10
N ASN A 11 -12.29 -2.45 7.31
CA ASN A 11 -11.57 -3.38 8.17
C ASN A 11 -10.02 -3.37 8.04
N THR A 12 -9.40 -2.20 8.19
CA THR A 12 -7.96 -2.03 7.98
C THR A 12 -7.28 -1.72 9.29
N LYS A 13 -6.70 -2.76 9.90
CA LYS A 13 -6.07 -2.68 11.22
C LYS A 13 -4.62 -2.25 11.05
N LYS A 14 -4.26 -1.12 11.65
CA LYS A 14 -2.85 -0.69 11.71
C LYS A 14 -2.04 -1.72 12.51
N LEU A 15 -0.91 -2.14 11.98
CA LEU A 15 0.00 -3.08 12.63
C LEU A 15 1.15 -2.33 13.30
N ASP A 16 1.55 -2.81 14.48
CA ASP A 16 2.70 -2.32 15.23
C ASP A 16 3.98 -3.09 14.85
N GLY A 17 5.16 -2.52 15.13
CA GLY A 17 6.46 -3.17 14.91
C GLY A 17 7.14 -2.87 13.57
N PHE A 18 6.45 -2.20 12.63
CA PHE A 18 7.04 -1.72 11.39
C PHE A 18 7.64 -0.31 11.56
N LYS A 19 8.71 -0.01 10.81
CA LYS A 19 9.34 1.33 10.78
C LYS A 19 8.49 2.38 10.07
N PHE A 20 7.44 1.97 9.38
CA PHE A 20 6.52 2.81 8.61
C PHE A 20 5.08 2.31 8.82
N PRO A 21 4.05 3.14 8.51
CA PRO A 21 2.65 2.72 8.66
C PRO A 21 2.31 1.53 7.76
N VAL A 22 1.90 0.43 8.39
CA VAL A 22 1.42 -0.79 7.72
C VAL A 22 0.04 -1.13 8.25
N TYR A 23 -0.85 -1.56 7.36
CA TYR A 23 -2.21 -1.91 7.68
C TYR A 23 -2.50 -3.32 7.17
N SER A 24 -3.22 -4.13 7.95
CA SER A 24 -3.76 -5.39 7.44
C SER A 24 -5.03 -5.10 6.63
N THR A 25 -5.29 -5.86 5.56
CA THR A 25 -6.52 -5.76 4.76
C THR A 25 -7.07 -7.16 4.47
N PRO A 26 -8.39 -7.35 4.33
CA PRO A 26 -8.96 -8.63 3.91
C PRO A 26 -8.75 -8.94 2.42
N PHE A 27 -8.50 -7.93 1.58
CA PHE A 27 -8.28 -8.11 0.14
C PHE A 27 -7.38 -7.00 -0.43
N CYS A 28 -6.62 -7.36 -1.46
CA CYS A 28 -5.90 -6.38 -2.28
C CYS A 28 -6.80 -5.82 -3.39
N PRO A 29 -6.52 -4.59 -3.86
CA PRO A 29 -7.20 -4.01 -5.01
C PRO A 29 -7.18 -4.92 -6.23
N ARG A 30 -8.32 -5.03 -6.92
CA ARG A 30 -8.50 -5.88 -8.11
C ARG A 30 -8.32 -5.12 -9.41
N ASP A 31 -8.42 -3.80 -9.37
CA ASP A 31 -8.30 -2.92 -10.53
C ASP A 31 -7.65 -1.57 -10.16
N ASP A 32 -7.34 -0.78 -11.19
CA ASP A 32 -6.70 0.53 -11.04
C ASP A 32 -7.56 1.53 -10.24
N SER A 33 -8.88 1.40 -10.27
CA SER A 33 -9.79 2.29 -9.54
C SER A 33 -9.70 2.02 -8.03
N GLU A 34 -9.78 0.75 -7.64
CA GLU A 34 -9.58 0.32 -6.26
C GLU A 34 -8.17 0.67 -5.78
N TRP A 35 -7.16 0.46 -6.61
CA TRP A 35 -5.77 0.78 -6.30
C TRP A 35 -5.59 2.28 -6.03
N ASN A 36 -6.11 3.13 -6.92
CA ASN A 36 -6.03 4.59 -6.78
C ASN A 36 -6.79 5.08 -5.53
N ASN A 37 -7.92 4.47 -5.22
CA ASN A 37 -8.68 4.79 -4.01
C ASN A 37 -7.88 4.43 -2.74
N ARG A 38 -7.33 3.22 -2.65
CA ARG A 38 -6.52 2.80 -1.48
C ARG A 38 -5.25 3.63 -1.34
N SER A 39 -4.56 3.89 -2.45
CA SER A 39 -3.39 4.76 -2.51
C SER A 39 -3.69 6.17 -1.97
N SER A 40 -4.83 6.74 -2.36
CA SER A 40 -5.30 8.04 -1.87
C SER A 40 -5.66 8.02 -0.37
N VAL A 41 -6.35 6.99 0.10
CA VAL A 41 -6.70 6.81 1.52
C VAL A 41 -5.46 6.75 2.41
N LEU A 42 -4.43 6.00 2.00
CA LEU A 42 -3.15 5.91 2.71
C LEU A 42 -2.21 7.11 2.45
N ARG A 43 -2.62 8.07 1.61
CA ARG A 43 -1.81 9.23 1.20
C ARG A 43 -0.45 8.83 0.61
N CYS A 44 -0.45 7.73 -0.14
CA CYS A 44 0.67 7.36 -1.00
C CYS A 44 0.77 8.36 -2.17
N ASN A 45 1.97 8.53 -2.71
CA ASN A 45 2.30 9.48 -3.76
C ASN A 45 3.30 8.86 -4.75
N LYS A 46 3.72 9.61 -5.76
CA LYS A 46 4.62 9.09 -6.82
C LYS A 46 6.00 8.65 -6.31
N THR A 47 6.42 9.14 -5.15
CA THR A 47 7.69 8.81 -4.49
C THR A 47 7.54 7.75 -3.40
N ASN A 48 6.34 7.55 -2.86
CA ASN A 48 5.99 6.45 -1.95
C ASN A 48 4.79 5.67 -2.51
N GLY A 49 5.06 4.75 -3.43
CA GLY A 49 4.03 3.99 -4.13
C GLY A 49 3.17 3.15 -3.17
N TYR A 50 1.91 2.93 -3.52
CA TYR A 50 1.05 2.00 -2.78
C TYR A 50 1.41 0.55 -3.16
N THR A 51 1.45 -0.34 -2.17
CA THR A 51 1.55 -1.77 -2.38
C THR A 51 0.58 -2.53 -1.49
N CYS A 52 0.14 -3.69 -1.96
CA CYS A 52 -0.62 -4.67 -1.20
C CYS A 52 -0.05 -6.06 -1.46
N LEU A 53 0.33 -6.77 -0.41
CA LEU A 53 1.02 -8.07 -0.51
C LEU A 53 0.75 -8.94 0.74
N PRO A 54 0.81 -10.26 0.63
CA PRO A 54 0.75 -11.14 1.80
C PRO A 54 1.97 -10.96 2.71
N ASN A 55 1.80 -11.18 4.02
CA ASN A 55 2.89 -11.30 4.97
C ASN A 55 3.75 -12.56 4.68
N GLU A 56 4.88 -12.71 5.38
CA GLU A 56 5.82 -13.83 5.18
C GLU A 56 5.15 -15.21 5.37
N GLU A 57 4.21 -15.30 6.30
CA GLU A 57 3.48 -16.53 6.60
C GLU A 57 2.30 -16.82 5.65
N LEU A 58 1.99 -15.90 4.72
CA LEU A 58 0.84 -15.96 3.81
C LEU A 58 -0.52 -16.07 4.51
N THR A 59 -0.61 -15.58 5.74
CA THR A 59 -1.80 -15.64 6.60
C THR A 59 -2.60 -14.34 6.57
N GLU A 60 -1.95 -13.21 6.30
CA GLU A 60 -2.55 -11.87 6.31
C GLU A 60 -2.09 -11.08 5.09
N LEU A 61 -2.96 -10.20 4.56
CA LEU A 61 -2.57 -9.24 3.53
C LEU A 61 -2.24 -7.90 4.20
N LEU A 62 -1.15 -7.31 3.75
CA LEU A 62 -0.61 -6.04 4.21
C LEU A 62 -0.74 -5.01 3.11
N GLU A 63 -1.11 -3.79 3.46
CA GLU A 63 -1.03 -2.64 2.57
C GLU A 63 -0.28 -1.48 3.24
N PHE A 64 0.54 -0.81 2.44
CA PHE A 64 1.39 0.30 2.90
C PHE A 64 1.94 1.11 1.72
N CYS A 65 2.48 2.29 2.01
CA CYS A 65 3.24 3.06 1.03
C CYS A 65 4.72 2.66 1.11
N TYR A 66 5.30 2.13 0.03
CA TYR A 66 6.71 1.75 -0.04
C TYR A 66 7.54 2.86 -0.69
N THR A 67 8.73 3.11 -0.15
CA THR A 67 9.73 4.01 -0.72
C THR A 67 10.82 3.17 -1.40
N ALA A 68 10.50 2.58 -2.56
CA ALA A 68 11.57 2.02 -3.38
C ALA A 68 12.26 3.17 -4.14
N PRO A 69 13.59 3.15 -4.28
CA PRO A 69 14.22 3.95 -5.33
C PRO A 69 13.58 3.56 -6.67
N PHE A 70 13.24 4.54 -7.51
CA PHE A 70 12.71 4.29 -8.84
C PHE A 70 13.81 3.60 -9.66
N ILE A 71 13.79 2.27 -9.71
CA ILE A 71 14.70 1.49 -10.55
C ILE A 71 14.00 1.37 -11.91
N TRP A 72 14.54 2.05 -12.92
CA TRP A 72 14.10 1.84 -14.30
C TRP A 72 14.43 0.38 -14.65
N ILE A 73 13.39 -0.45 -14.84
CA ILE A 73 13.57 -1.72 -15.52
C ILE A 73 13.75 -1.35 -16.99
N GLU A 74 14.97 -1.35 -17.47
CA GLU A 74 15.23 -1.21 -18.90
C GLU A 74 14.55 -2.39 -19.60
N GLU A 75 13.66 -2.10 -20.56
CA GLU A 75 13.17 -3.11 -21.47
C GLU A 75 14.41 -3.72 -22.15
N GLY A 76 14.58 -5.04 -22.02
CA GLY A 76 15.68 -5.73 -22.68
C GLY A 76 15.60 -5.47 -24.18
N CYS A 77 16.59 -4.75 -24.73
CA CYS A 77 16.80 -4.73 -26.17
C CYS A 77 17.26 -6.13 -26.59
N GLU A 78 16.33 -6.97 -27.02
CA GLU A 78 16.69 -8.14 -27.85
C GLU A 78 17.20 -7.61 -29.19
N THR A 79 18.46 -7.92 -29.51
CA THR A 79 19.12 -7.62 -30.80
C THR A 79 19.13 -8.85 -31.67
#